data_AF-A0A496Q9W2-F1
#
_entry.id   AF-A0A496Q9W2-F1
#
_cell.length_a   1.000
_cell.length_b   1.000
_cell.length_c   1.000
_cell.angle_alpha   90.00
_cell.angle_beta   90.00
_cell.angle_gamma   90.00
#
_symmetry.space_group_name_H-M   'P 1'
#
loop_
_entity.id
_entity.type
_entity.pdbx_description
1 polymer ?
#
loop_
_entity_poly.entity_id
_entity_poly.type
_entity_poly.pdbx_seq_one_letter_code
_entity_poly.pdbx_strand_id
1 'polypeptide(L)'
;MDQLKEELREKREEIAKVEEEIAMLNEEIENLYAEEIKIITSNGERPLRKDLVRYRKELKKFREQLRKRLNGLRDQEEKLLAKLKIVMKDRKAMENLKSRVYEEHLREQNRKEMRLLDDVALQKFTRENRETVSR
;
A
#
# COMPACT_ATOMS: atom_id res chain seq x y z
N MET A 1 2.45 5.87 7.83
CA MET A 1 2.16 5.68 6.40
C MET A 1 3.39 5.19 5.67
N ASP A 2 4.56 5.80 5.92
CA ASP A 2 5.81 5.38 5.27
C ASP A 2 6.26 3.98 5.69
N GLN A 3 6.06 3.60 6.95
CA GLN A 3 6.25 2.22 7.43
C GLN A 3 5.41 1.19 6.64
N LEU A 4 4.11 1.44 6.41
CA LEU A 4 3.27 0.53 5.63
C LEU A 4 3.69 0.43 4.16
N LYS A 5 4.24 1.50 3.59
CA LYS A 5 4.78 1.48 2.22
C LYS A 5 6.09 0.69 2.15
N GLU A 6 6.92 0.82 3.18
CA GLU A 6 8.17 0.08 3.32
C GLU A 6 7.90 -1.43 3.49
N GLU A 7 7.01 -1.80 4.42
CA GLU A 7 6.56 -3.19 4.60
C GLU A 7 6.00 -3.80 3.30
N LEU A 8 5.24 -3.00 2.52
CA LEU A 8 4.73 -3.44 1.22
C LEU A 8 5.86 -3.65 0.20
N ARG A 9 6.88 -2.80 0.21
CA ARG A 9 8.06 -2.94 -0.66
C ARG A 9 8.82 -4.22 -0.33
N GLU A 10 9.13 -4.43 0.94
CA GLU A 10 9.80 -5.64 1.43
C GLU A 10 9.02 -6.91 1.04
N LYS A 11 7.68 -6.88 1.16
CA LYS A 11 6.84 -8.01 0.75
C LYS A 11 6.90 -8.29 -0.74
N ARG A 12 6.93 -7.25 -1.58
CA ARG A 12 7.09 -7.40 -3.04
C ARG A 12 8.45 -7.95 -3.41
N GLU A 13 9.51 -7.53 -2.73
CA GLU A 13 10.84 -8.09 -2.92
C GLU A 13 10.89 -9.57 -2.51
N GLU A 14 10.24 -9.96 -1.42
CA GLU A 14 10.13 -11.35 -1.01
C GLU A 14 9.36 -12.19 -2.05
N ILE A 15 8.24 -11.67 -2.57
CA ILE A 15 7.46 -12.29 -3.65
C ILE A 15 8.33 -12.51 -4.89
N ALA A 16 9.06 -11.48 -5.33
CA ALA A 16 9.91 -11.55 -6.51
C ALA A 16 11.00 -12.62 -6.38
N LYS A 17 11.64 -12.73 -5.21
CA LYS A 17 12.64 -13.78 -4.94
C LYS A 17 12.03 -15.18 -5.03
N VAL A 18 10.84 -15.39 -4.48
CA VAL A 18 10.15 -16.69 -4.57
C VAL A 18 9.73 -17.01 -6.01
N GLU A 19 9.32 -16.01 -6.79
CA GLU A 19 9.01 -16.18 -8.21
C GLU A 19 10.25 -16.57 -9.03
N GLU A 20 11.40 -15.97 -8.73
CA GLU A 20 12.70 -16.33 -9.33
C GLU A 20 13.11 -17.77 -8.97
N GLU A 21 12.99 -18.17 -7.69
CA GLU A 21 13.25 -19.55 -7.27
C GLU A 21 12.35 -20.56 -7.99
N ILE A 22 11.07 -20.24 -8.18
CA ILE A 22 10.13 -21.08 -8.95
C ILE A 22 10.55 -21.16 -10.42
N ALA A 23 11.00 -20.05 -11.02
CA ALA A 23 11.46 -20.02 -12.40
C ALA A 23 12.69 -20.91 -12.61
N MET A 24 13.69 -20.79 -11.75
CA MET A 24 14.89 -21.65 -11.77
C MET A 24 14.52 -23.14 -11.65
N LEU A 25 13.58 -23.48 -10.76
CA LEU A 25 13.11 -24.88 -10.65
C LEU A 25 12.38 -25.37 -11.89
N ASN A 26 11.66 -24.51 -12.60
CA ASN A 26 11.01 -24.92 -13.85
C ASN A 26 12.04 -25.24 -14.91
N GLU A 27 13.05 -24.39 -15.06
CA GLU A 27 14.17 -24.61 -15.99
C GLU A 27 14.92 -25.91 -15.67
N GLU A 28 15.23 -26.14 -14.40
CA GLU A 28 15.88 -27.40 -13.97
C GLU A 28 15.00 -28.63 -14.26
N ILE A 29 13.69 -28.55 -14.00
CA ILE A 29 12.76 -29.63 -14.32
C ILE A 29 12.73 -29.91 -15.84
N GLU A 30 12.77 -28.88 -16.67
CA GLU A 30 12.81 -28.98 -18.14
C GLU A 30 14.13 -29.58 -18.63
N ASN A 31 15.26 -29.17 -18.06
CA ASN A 31 16.57 -29.76 -18.35
C ASN A 31 16.59 -31.26 -18.04
N LEU A 32 16.06 -31.68 -16.89
CA LEU A 32 15.94 -33.11 -16.55
C LEU A 32 15.01 -33.88 -17.50
N TYR A 33 13.97 -33.22 -18.05
CA TYR A 33 13.15 -33.83 -19.09
C TYR A 33 13.96 -34.04 -20.38
N ALA A 34 14.75 -33.05 -20.79
CA ALA A 34 15.61 -33.17 -21.96
C ALA A 34 16.68 -34.28 -21.79
N GLU A 35 17.27 -34.39 -20.59
CA GLU A 35 18.20 -35.48 -20.27
C GLU A 35 17.54 -36.86 -20.28
N GLU A 36 16.33 -36.98 -19.72
CA GLU A 36 15.59 -38.25 -19.77
C GLU A 36 15.34 -38.68 -21.23
N ILE A 37 14.95 -37.74 -22.10
CA ILE A 37 14.75 -38.01 -23.53
C ILE A 37 16.04 -38.53 -24.17
N LYS A 38 17.19 -37.88 -23.92
CA LYS A 38 18.49 -38.34 -24.43
C LYS A 38 18.82 -39.76 -24.00
N ILE A 39 18.58 -40.13 -22.74
CA ILE A 39 18.80 -41.48 -22.22
C ILE A 39 17.91 -42.49 -22.94
N ILE A 40 16.63 -42.16 -23.15
CA ILE A 40 15.69 -43.03 -23.85
C ILE A 40 16.14 -43.25 -25.30
N THR A 41 16.55 -42.19 -26.00
CA THR A 41 16.94 -42.27 -27.42
C THR A 41 18.28 -42.94 -27.65
N SER A 42 19.18 -42.96 -26.65
CA SER A 42 20.52 -43.54 -26.75
C SER A 42 20.62 -45.00 -26.27
N ASN A 43 19.49 -45.67 -25.99
CA ASN A 43 19.47 -46.98 -25.30
C ASN A 43 20.24 -46.95 -23.96
N GLY A 44 20.21 -45.81 -23.27
CA GLY A 44 20.93 -45.59 -22.02
C GLY A 44 20.38 -46.41 -20.83
N GLU A 45 21.10 -46.35 -19.72
CA GLU A 45 20.89 -47.20 -18.55
C GLU A 45 19.54 -46.93 -17.83
N ARG A 46 18.73 -47.99 -17.64
CA ARG A 46 17.45 -47.91 -16.90
C ARG A 46 17.57 -47.39 -15.45
N PRO A 47 18.62 -47.71 -14.67
CA PRO A 47 18.81 -47.12 -13.33
C PRO A 47 18.92 -45.60 -13.34
N LEU A 48 19.76 -45.04 -14.22
CA LEU A 48 19.96 -43.59 -14.36
C LEU A 48 18.63 -42.86 -14.66
N ARG A 49 17.81 -43.43 -15.53
CA ARG A 49 16.47 -42.90 -15.81
C ARG A 49 15.58 -42.87 -14.57
N LYS A 50 15.59 -43.92 -13.75
CA LYS A 50 14.77 -43.97 -12.52
C LYS A 50 15.20 -42.89 -11.52
N ASP A 51 16.50 -42.64 -11.40
CA ASP A 51 17.03 -41.62 -10.51
C ASP A 51 16.63 -40.20 -10.96
N LEU A 52 16.72 -39.89 -12.26
CA LEU A 52 16.23 -38.62 -12.82
C LEU A 52 14.73 -38.41 -12.56
N VAL A 53 13.91 -39.46 -12.77
CA VAL A 53 12.47 -39.40 -12.52
C VAL A 53 12.19 -39.11 -11.05
N ARG A 54 12.95 -39.74 -10.13
CA ARG A 54 12.83 -39.51 -8.69
C ARG A 54 13.22 -38.09 -8.33
N TYR A 55 14.39 -37.62 -8.77
CA TYR A 55 14.88 -36.28 -8.50
C TYR A 55 13.90 -35.20 -9.01
N ARG A 56 13.40 -35.35 -10.24
CA ARG A 56 12.37 -34.45 -10.78
C ARG A 56 11.08 -34.46 -9.96
N LYS A 57 10.68 -35.60 -9.39
CA LYS A 57 9.51 -35.67 -8.51
C LYS A 57 9.74 -34.89 -7.21
N GLU A 58 10.96 -34.91 -6.67
CA GLU A 58 11.36 -34.12 -5.50
C GLU A 58 11.35 -32.61 -5.83
N LEU A 59 11.92 -32.20 -6.97
CA LEU A 59 11.86 -30.81 -7.44
C LEU A 59 10.42 -30.31 -7.63
N LYS A 60 9.53 -31.13 -8.19
CA LYS A 60 8.10 -30.79 -8.30
C LYS A 60 7.43 -30.56 -6.94
N LYS A 61 7.79 -31.34 -5.92
CA LYS A 61 7.28 -31.13 -4.55
C LYS A 61 7.81 -29.82 -3.97
N PHE A 62 9.09 -29.53 -4.16
CA PHE A 62 9.69 -28.29 -3.68
C PHE A 62 9.06 -27.06 -4.36
N ARG A 63 8.86 -27.11 -5.69
CA ARG A 63 8.12 -26.09 -6.43
C ARG A 63 6.71 -25.87 -5.89
N GLU A 64 6.00 -26.94 -5.52
CA GLU A 64 4.66 -26.84 -4.92
C GLU A 64 4.69 -26.17 -3.54
N GLN A 65 5.72 -26.43 -2.73
CA GLN A 65 5.91 -25.73 -1.45
C GLN A 65 6.16 -24.23 -1.66
N LEU A 66 6.99 -23.87 -2.65
CA LEU A 66 7.21 -22.46 -3.01
C LEU A 66 5.95 -21.78 -3.53
N ARG A 67 5.13 -22.45 -4.34
CA ARG A 67 3.83 -21.92 -4.77
C ARG A 67 2.89 -21.63 -3.60
N LYS A 68 2.85 -22.51 -2.60
CA LYS A 68 2.08 -22.27 -1.37
C LYS A 68 2.61 -21.07 -0.60
N ARG A 69 3.94 -20.95 -0.47
CA ARG A 69 4.59 -19.78 0.15
C ARG A 69 4.23 -18.50 -0.61
N LEU A 70 4.35 -18.51 -1.94
CA LEU A 70 4.02 -17.38 -2.81
C LEU A 70 2.57 -16.91 -2.62
N ASN A 71 1.62 -17.84 -2.59
CA ASN A 71 0.22 -17.50 -2.32
C ASN A 71 0.04 -16.85 -0.94
N GLY A 72 0.68 -17.40 0.10
CA GLY A 72 0.65 -16.80 1.44
C GLY A 72 1.27 -15.39 1.49
N LEU A 73 2.31 -15.13 0.71
CA LEU A 73 2.91 -13.80 0.59
C LEU A 73 1.99 -12.81 -0.14
N ARG A 74 1.32 -13.25 -1.21
CA ARG A 74 0.34 -12.43 -1.93
C ARG A 74 -0.87 -12.06 -1.06
N ASP A 75 -1.35 -13.00 -0.24
CA ASP A 75 -2.41 -12.72 0.75
C ASP A 75 -1.96 -11.68 1.79
N GLN A 76 -0.69 -11.71 2.21
CA GLN A 76 -0.12 -10.72 3.11
C GLN A 76 0.01 -9.34 2.43
N GLU A 77 0.48 -9.30 1.19
CA GLU A 77 0.56 -8.08 0.38
C GLU A 77 -0.82 -7.43 0.23
N GLU A 78 -1.85 -8.21 -0.09
CA GLU A 78 -3.22 -7.71 -0.25
C GLU A 78 -3.76 -7.10 1.05
N LYS A 79 -3.50 -7.75 2.20
CA LYS A 79 -3.86 -7.23 3.52
C LYS A 79 -3.15 -5.90 3.82
N LEU A 80 -1.87 -5.78 3.48
CA LEU A 80 -1.13 -4.52 3.64
C LEU A 80 -1.68 -3.41 2.75
N LEU A 81 -2.00 -3.72 1.49
CA LEU A 81 -2.65 -2.78 0.57
C LEU A 81 -4.01 -2.29 1.09
N ALA A 82 -4.82 -3.20 1.64
CA ALA A 82 -6.10 -2.84 2.24
C ALA A 82 -5.92 -1.88 3.43
N LYS A 83 -4.97 -2.18 4.33
CA LYS A 83 -4.62 -1.29 5.45
C LYS A 83 -4.15 0.08 4.97
N LEU A 84 -3.27 0.13 3.98
CA LEU A 84 -2.78 1.39 3.43
C LEU A 84 -3.91 2.25 2.85
N LYS A 85 -4.85 1.64 2.14
CA LYS A 85 -6.04 2.33 1.60
C LYS A 85 -6.89 2.96 2.71
N ILE A 86 -7.11 2.25 3.81
CA ILE A 86 -7.87 2.78 4.96
C ILE A 86 -7.14 3.98 5.56
N VAL A 87 -5.86 3.84 5.88
CA VAL A 87 -5.04 4.93 6.46
C VAL A 87 -5.01 6.17 5.57
N MET A 88 -4.96 6.00 4.24
CA MET A 88 -5.02 7.11 3.30
C MET A 88 -6.38 7.82 3.30
N LYS A 89 -7.48 7.07 3.37
CA LYS A 89 -8.83 7.64 3.49
C LYS A 89 -8.98 8.43 4.80
N ASP A 90 -8.53 7.85 5.91
CA ASP A 90 -8.62 8.49 7.22
C ASP A 90 -7.78 9.77 7.28
N ARG A 91 -6.56 9.74 6.74
CA ARG A 91 -5.71 10.93 6.63
C ARG A 91 -6.41 12.04 5.86
N LYS A 92 -7.00 11.72 4.71
CA LYS A 92 -7.73 12.69 3.89
C LYS A 92 -8.95 13.25 4.61
N ALA A 93 -9.70 12.40 5.33
CA ALA A 93 -10.83 12.84 6.13
C ALA A 93 -10.39 13.82 7.24
N MET A 94 -9.29 13.51 7.94
CA MET A 94 -8.73 14.38 8.97
C MET A 94 -8.22 15.71 8.41
N GLU A 95 -7.60 15.70 7.24
CA GLU A 95 -7.16 16.91 6.56
C GLU A 95 -8.35 17.82 6.20
N ASN A 96 -9.42 17.24 5.63
CA ASN A 96 -10.64 17.98 5.34
C ASN A 96 -11.29 18.57 6.60
N LEU A 97 -11.32 17.82 7.71
CA LEU A 97 -11.84 18.31 8.98
C LEU A 97 -11.00 19.48 9.51
N LYS A 98 -9.66 19.36 9.48
CA LYS A 98 -8.77 20.46 9.88
C LYS A 98 -8.99 21.73 9.04
N SER A 99 -9.13 21.59 7.73
CA SER A 99 -9.41 22.72 6.83
C SER A 99 -10.75 23.38 7.17
N ARG A 100 -11.82 22.60 7.39
CA ARG A 100 -13.14 23.12 7.78
C ARG A 100 -13.10 23.88 9.09
N VAL A 101 -12.48 23.30 10.12
CA VAL A 101 -12.34 23.93 11.44
C VAL A 101 -11.58 25.25 11.34
N TYR A 102 -10.52 25.28 10.52
CA TYR A 102 -9.74 26.50 10.28
C TYR A 102 -10.57 27.59 9.57
N GLU A 103 -11.33 27.23 8.53
CA GLU A 103 -12.23 28.17 7.85
C GLU A 103 -13.31 28.71 8.78
N GLU A 104 -13.90 27.87 9.63
CA GLU A 104 -14.89 28.29 10.62
C GLU A 104 -14.29 29.26 11.64
N HIS A 105 -13.07 28.99 12.10
CA HIS A 105 -12.36 29.88 13.01
C HIS A 105 -12.13 31.27 12.40
N LEU A 106 -11.66 31.34 11.15
CA LEU A 106 -11.48 32.59 10.42
C LEU A 106 -12.81 33.34 10.24
N ARG A 107 -13.88 32.63 9.86
CA ARG A 107 -15.22 33.24 9.74
C ARG A 107 -15.70 33.80 11.07
N GLU A 108 -15.44 33.12 12.17
CA GLU A 108 -15.84 33.59 13.49
C GLU A 108 -15.04 34.81 13.95
N GLN A 109 -13.73 34.85 13.68
CA GLN A 109 -12.91 36.05 13.92
C GLN A 109 -13.44 37.24 13.13
N ASN A 110 -13.68 37.09 11.82
CA ASN A 110 -14.23 38.16 10.98
C ASN A 110 -15.61 38.64 11.48
N ARG A 111 -16.47 37.74 11.96
CA ARG A 111 -17.77 38.12 12.56
C ARG A 111 -17.60 38.93 13.84
N LYS A 112 -16.64 38.57 14.68
CA LYS A 112 -16.35 39.31 15.93
C LYS A 112 -15.80 40.71 15.61
N GLU A 113 -14.90 40.82 14.65
CA GLU A 113 -14.35 42.10 14.19
C GLU A 113 -15.42 43.00 13.59
N MET A 114 -16.31 42.48 12.74
CA MET A 114 -17.41 43.28 12.19
C MET A 114 -18.34 43.82 13.27
N ARG A 115 -18.72 43.00 14.26
CA ARG A 115 -19.55 43.46 15.39
C ARG A 115 -18.88 44.58 16.17
N LEU A 116 -17.57 44.45 16.43
CA LEU A 116 -16.79 45.51 17.10
C LEU A 116 -16.77 46.81 16.29
N LEU A 117 -16.59 46.73 14.96
CA LEU A 117 -16.61 47.91 14.09
C LEU A 117 -17.98 48.59 14.08
N ASP A 118 -19.06 47.82 13.97
CA ASP A 118 -20.43 48.34 14.02
C ASP A 118 -20.73 49.02 15.36
N ASP A 119 -20.34 48.40 16.48
CA ASP A 119 -20.49 48.97 17.82
C ASP A 119 -19.73 50.29 17.97
N VAL A 120 -18.48 50.36 17.48
CA VAL A 120 -17.67 51.59 17.49
C VAL A 120 -18.32 52.68 16.62
N ALA A 121 -18.81 52.31 15.43
CA ALA A 121 -19.49 53.25 14.53
C ALA A 121 -20.76 53.83 15.17
N LEU A 122 -21.59 52.99 15.81
CA LEU A 122 -22.80 53.40 16.53
C LEU A 122 -22.48 54.33 17.70
N GLN A 123 -21.45 54.01 18.50
CA GLN A 123 -21.02 54.87 19.61
C GLN A 123 -20.58 56.25 19.10
N LYS A 124 -19.79 56.29 18.02
CA LYS A 124 -19.32 57.53 17.41
C LYS A 124 -20.49 58.38 16.90
N PHE A 125 -21.42 57.78 16.14
CA PHE A 125 -22.62 58.45 15.66
C PHE A 125 -23.48 59.02 16.81
N THR A 126 -23.67 58.23 17.87
CA THR A 126 -24.46 58.67 19.04
C THR A 126 -23.80 59.84 19.76
N ARG A 127 -22.47 59.85 19.85
CA ARG A 127 -21.70 60.95 20.45
C ARG A 127 -21.82 62.24 19.62
N GLU A 128 -21.63 62.15 18.31
CA GLU A 128 -21.73 63.30 17.39
C GLU A 128 -23.14 63.93 17.41
N ASN A 129 -24.19 63.11 17.49
CA ASN A 129 -25.57 63.60 17.62
C ASN A 129 -25.88 64.26 18.98
N ARG A 130 -25.24 63.81 20.07
CA ARG A 130 -25.41 64.47 21.38
C ARG A 130 -24.73 65.85 21.43
N GLU A 131 -23.57 65.96 20.79
CA GLU A 131 -22.80 67.21 20.71
C GLU A 131 -23.49 68.25 19.82
N THR A 132 -24.29 67.84 18.83
CA THR A 132 -25.06 68.73 17.95
C THR A 132 -26.40 69.17 18.54
N VAL A 133 -27.06 68.35 19.37
CA VAL A 133 -28.32 68.72 20.07
C VAL A 133 -28.07 69.62 21.29
N SER A 134 -26.84 69.70 21.80
CA SER A 134 -26.46 70.54 22.95
C SER A 134 -25.94 71.94 22.56
N ARG A 135 -26.09 72.33 21.29
CA ARG A 135 -25.81 73.68 20.76
C ARG A 135 -27.10 74.35 20.31
#